data_AF-A0A2T4Z981-F1
#
_entry.id   AF-A0A2T4Z981-F1
#
_cell.length_a   1.000
_cell.length_b   1.000
_cell.length_c   1.000
_cell.angle_alpha   90.00
_cell.angle_beta   90.00
_cell.angle_gamma   90.00
#
_symmetry.space_group_name_H-M   'P 1'
#
loop_
_entity.id
_entity.type
_entity.pdbx_description
1 polymer ?
#
loop_
_entity_poly.entity_id
_entity_poly.type
_entity_poly.pdbx_seq_one_letter_code
_entity_poly.pdbx_strand_id
1 'polypeptide(L)'
;MVRVGEDHRNLKLKEVFPRIDNAVQTLLRLKEPVAREAVLPVWREAQWLQERIHHYDLAQCHPQVHEVVSFLSLSCFSLLYLEGESFSTYREELRSRYKSLLRWVYFSPKFATVGSVKRMSHSIS
;
A
#
# COMPACT_ATOMS: atom_id res chain seq x y z
N MET A 1 -11.64 -28.13 7.96
CA MET A 1 -10.17 -28.10 7.82
C MET A 1 -9.76 -26.97 6.88
N VAL A 2 -9.93 -25.73 7.33
CA VAL A 2 -9.32 -24.52 6.75
C VAL A 2 -8.49 -23.93 7.90
N ARG A 3 -7.53 -23.03 7.64
CA ARG A 3 -6.86 -22.15 8.63
C ARG A 3 -5.43 -22.49 9.10
N VAL A 4 -4.51 -22.84 8.19
CA VAL A 4 -3.07 -22.64 8.50
C VAL A 4 -2.43 -21.76 7.42
N GLY A 5 -2.61 -22.11 6.14
CA GLY A 5 -2.09 -21.29 5.02
C GLY A 5 -2.83 -19.96 4.81
N GLU A 6 -4.13 -19.89 5.10
CA GLU A 6 -4.91 -18.66 4.96
C GLU A 6 -4.60 -17.65 6.08
N ASP A 7 -4.35 -18.14 7.30
CA ASP A 7 -3.99 -17.31 8.45
C ASP A 7 -2.57 -16.76 8.31
N HIS A 8 -1.63 -17.56 7.80
CA HIS A 8 -0.26 -17.09 7.54
C HIS A 8 -0.21 -15.97 6.50
N ARG A 9 -0.97 -16.08 5.40
CA ARG A 9 -1.04 -15.04 4.36
C ARG A 9 -1.71 -13.76 4.85
N ASN A 10 -2.76 -13.87 5.65
CA ASN A 10 -3.39 -12.71 6.28
C ASN A 10 -2.44 -11.99 7.26
N LEU A 11 -1.59 -12.73 7.99
CA LEU A 11 -0.54 -12.12 8.84
C LEU A 11 0.50 -11.37 8.00
N LYS A 12 0.93 -11.94 6.86
CA LYS A 12 1.83 -11.25 5.91
C LYS A 12 1.21 -10.00 5.31
N LEU A 13 -0.09 -10.03 5.00
CA LEU A 13 -0.78 -8.84 4.55
C LEU A 13 -0.85 -7.75 5.62
N LYS A 14 -1.10 -8.12 6.89
CA LYS A 14 -1.06 -7.19 8.03
C LYS A 14 0.33 -6.57 8.23
N GLU A 15 1.40 -7.28 7.87
CA GLU A 15 2.78 -6.79 7.91
C GLU A 15 3.05 -5.72 6.83
N VAL A 16 2.63 -5.96 5.59
CA VAL A 16 2.94 -5.05 4.46
C VAL A 16 1.98 -3.88 4.33
N PHE A 17 0.71 -4.03 4.72
CA PHE A 17 -0.31 -3.02 4.48
C PHE A 17 -0.01 -1.64 5.11
N PRO A 18 0.45 -1.53 6.38
CA PRO A 18 0.80 -0.22 6.96
C PRO A 18 1.93 0.50 6.20
N ARG A 19 2.86 -0.25 5.60
CA ARG A 19 3.95 0.30 4.80
C ARG A 19 3.45 0.81 3.45
N ILE A 20 2.55 0.06 2.80
CA ILE A 20 1.84 0.49 1.60
C ILE A 20 1.08 1.79 1.89
N ASP A 21 0.31 1.81 2.96
CA ASP A 21 -0.47 2.97 3.41
C ASP A 21 0.42 4.21 3.53
N ASN A 22 1.51 4.09 4.29
CA ASN A 22 2.45 5.19 4.50
C ASN A 22 3.11 5.66 3.19
N ALA A 23 3.57 4.74 2.34
CA ALA A 23 4.23 5.08 1.09
C ALA A 23 3.28 5.78 0.11
N VAL A 24 2.05 5.27 -0.03
CA VAL A 24 1.01 5.89 -0.88
C VAL A 24 0.65 7.28 -0.35
N GLN A 25 0.40 7.42 0.95
CA GLN A 25 0.10 8.73 1.54
C GLN A 25 1.24 9.72 1.38
N THR A 26 2.49 9.27 1.52
CA THR A 26 3.68 10.11 1.32
C THR A 26 3.73 10.63 -0.11
N LEU A 27 3.60 9.75 -1.11
CA LEU A 27 3.60 10.15 -2.52
C LEU A 27 2.44 11.09 -2.84
N LEU A 28 1.22 10.76 -2.39
CA LEU A 28 0.03 11.55 -2.69
C LEU A 28 0.06 12.95 -2.05
N ARG A 29 0.87 13.18 -1.01
CA ARG A 29 1.06 14.50 -0.38
C ARG A 29 2.10 15.37 -1.08
N LEU A 30 2.92 14.81 -1.96
CA LEU A 30 3.88 15.61 -2.73
C LEU A 30 3.13 16.62 -3.59
N LYS A 31 3.59 17.87 -3.53
CA LYS A 31 3.10 18.97 -4.36
C LYS A 31 4.05 19.16 -5.53
N GLU A 32 3.51 19.43 -6.70
CA GLU A 32 4.30 19.74 -7.89
C GLU A 32 4.81 21.19 -7.83
N PRO A 33 6.06 21.46 -8.28
CA PRO A 33 7.05 20.50 -8.78
C PRO A 33 7.63 19.63 -7.65
N VAL A 34 7.81 18.34 -7.92
CA VAL A 34 8.29 17.37 -6.93
C VAL A 34 9.81 17.24 -6.99
N ALA A 35 10.49 17.53 -5.88
CA ALA A 35 11.94 17.32 -5.78
C ALA A 35 12.29 15.82 -5.81
N ARG A 36 13.33 15.45 -6.56
CA ARG A 36 13.77 14.06 -6.73
C ARG A 36 14.07 13.37 -5.39
N GLU A 37 14.68 14.12 -4.48
CA GLU A 37 15.07 13.68 -3.14
C GLU A 37 13.86 13.28 -2.30
N ALA A 38 12.70 13.92 -2.51
CA ALA A 38 11.46 13.58 -1.82
C ALA A 38 10.84 12.26 -2.31
N VAL A 39 11.18 11.83 -3.53
CA VAL A 39 10.64 10.61 -4.16
C VAL A 39 11.47 9.38 -3.79
N LEU A 40 12.78 9.53 -3.63
CA LEU A 40 13.71 8.42 -3.37
C LEU A 40 13.31 7.52 -2.18
N PRO A 41 12.85 8.04 -1.03
CA PRO A 41 12.39 7.18 0.08
C PRO A 41 11.16 6.35 -0.30
N VAL A 42 10.21 6.94 -1.03
CA VAL A 42 9.01 6.24 -1.49
C VAL A 42 9.37 5.16 -2.50
N TRP A 43 10.29 5.45 -3.41
CA TRP A 43 10.78 4.50 -4.40
C TRP A 43 11.42 3.28 -3.75
N ARG A 44 12.31 3.48 -2.78
CA ARG A 44 12.95 2.38 -2.04
C ARG A 44 11.94 1.53 -1.30
N GLU A 45 10.95 2.16 -0.66
CA GLU A 45 9.88 1.43 0.02
C GLU A 45 9.03 0.63 -0.98
N ALA A 46 8.73 1.19 -2.16
CA ALA A 46 8.00 0.49 -3.21
C ALA A 46 8.76 -0.73 -3.73
N GLN A 47 10.08 -0.63 -3.92
CA GLN A 47 10.92 -1.78 -4.31
C GLN A 47 10.89 -2.88 -3.24
N TRP A 48 11.06 -2.52 -1.97
CA TRP A 48 10.97 -3.48 -0.87
C TRP A 48 9.59 -4.15 -0.81
N LEU A 49 8.52 -3.38 -1.01
CA LEU A 49 7.15 -3.90 -1.04
C LEU A 49 6.94 -4.88 -2.21
N GLN A 50 7.47 -4.60 -3.40
CA GLN A 50 7.38 -5.50 -4.56
C GLN A 50 8.04 -6.85 -4.25
N GLU A 51 9.25 -6.83 -3.67
CA GLU A 51 9.97 -8.05 -3.27
C GLU A 51 9.17 -8.87 -2.26
N ARG A 52 8.57 -8.22 -1.25
CA ARG A 52 7.79 -8.91 -0.21
C ARG A 52 6.49 -9.47 -0.73
N ILE A 53 5.78 -8.73 -1.58
CA ILE A 53 4.54 -9.19 -2.21
C ILE A 53 4.80 -10.42 -3.06
N HIS A 54 5.90 -10.45 -3.81
CA HIS A 54 6.31 -11.60 -4.59
C HIS A 54 6.70 -12.78 -3.70
N HIS A 55 7.57 -12.56 -2.71
CA HIS A 55 8.06 -13.61 -1.82
C HIS A 55 6.95 -14.26 -0.97
N TYR A 56 5.93 -13.49 -0.59
CA TYR A 56 4.79 -13.99 0.19
C TYR A 56 3.63 -14.49 -0.70
N ASP A 57 3.80 -14.51 -2.02
CA ASP A 57 2.75 -14.87 -2.99
C ASP A 57 1.44 -14.08 -2.79
N LEU A 58 1.57 -12.83 -2.34
CA LEU A 58 0.43 -11.94 -2.10
C LEU A 58 -0.15 -11.44 -3.42
N ALA A 59 0.60 -11.46 -4.52
CA ALA A 59 0.09 -11.06 -5.83
C ALA A 59 -1.04 -11.97 -6.32
N GLN A 60 -0.94 -13.29 -6.10
CA GLN A 60 -2.00 -14.23 -6.49
C GLN A 60 -3.22 -14.13 -5.56
N CYS A 61 -2.99 -14.01 -4.25
CA CYS A 61 -4.05 -14.05 -3.26
C CYS A 61 -4.74 -12.69 -3.04
N HIS A 62 -4.01 -11.59 -3.27
CA HIS A 62 -4.43 -10.21 -3.02
C HIS A 62 -3.99 -9.31 -4.18
N PRO A 63 -4.55 -9.48 -5.39
CA PRO A 63 -4.11 -8.76 -6.58
C PRO A 63 -4.19 -7.23 -6.41
N GLN A 64 -5.13 -6.72 -5.61
CA GLN A 64 -5.28 -5.29 -5.31
C GLN A 64 -4.04 -4.71 -4.61
N VAL A 65 -3.35 -5.50 -3.80
CA VAL A 65 -2.11 -5.10 -3.10
C VAL A 65 -0.99 -4.93 -4.11
N HIS A 66 -0.84 -5.91 -5.01
CA HIS A 66 0.13 -5.86 -6.09
C HIS A 66 -0.13 -4.66 -7.01
N GLU A 67 -1.37 -4.44 -7.43
CA GLU A 67 -1.73 -3.31 -8.29
C GLU A 67 -1.38 -1.96 -7.68
N VAL A 68 -1.70 -1.73 -6.40
CA VAL A 68 -1.37 -0.49 -5.70
C VAL A 68 0.15 -0.27 -5.67
N VAL A 69 0.92 -1.29 -5.34
CA VAL A 69 2.38 -1.17 -5.28
C VAL A 69 2.99 -0.97 -6.67
N SER A 70 2.44 -1.60 -7.72
CA SER A 70 2.89 -1.36 -9.10
C SER A 70 2.66 0.08 -9.54
N PHE A 71 1.49 0.67 -9.27
CA PHE A 71 1.24 2.07 -9.60
C PHE A 71 2.03 3.06 -8.73
N LEU A 72 2.33 2.68 -7.48
CA LEU A 72 3.26 3.44 -6.63
C LEU A 72 4.67 3.47 -7.25
N SER A 73 5.16 2.31 -7.69
CA SER A 73 6.45 2.18 -8.39
C SER A 73 6.45 2.96 -9.71
N LEU A 74 5.42 2.84 -10.54
CA LEU A 74 5.32 3.59 -11.81
C LEU A 74 5.31 5.11 -11.60
N SER A 75 4.59 5.59 -10.58
CA SER A 75 4.57 7.00 -10.23
C SER A 75 5.96 7.51 -9.81
N CYS A 76 6.67 6.73 -8.99
CA CYS A 76 8.04 7.07 -8.60
C CYS A 76 9.00 7.00 -9.80
N PHE A 77 8.87 5.98 -10.65
CA PHE A 77 9.70 5.80 -11.83
C PHE A 77 9.56 6.98 -12.80
N SER A 78 8.32 7.41 -13.05
CA SER A 78 8.01 8.59 -13.83
C SER A 78 8.74 9.84 -13.31
N LEU A 79 8.62 10.13 -12.01
CA LEU A 79 9.29 11.29 -11.39
C LEU A 79 10.82 11.19 -11.39
N LEU A 80 11.39 9.99 -11.23
CA LEU A 80 12.83 9.80 -11.07
C LEU A 80 13.60 9.69 -12.39
N TYR A 81 12.95 9.17 -13.44
CA TYR A 81 13.62 8.75 -14.67
C TYR A 81 12.99 9.27 -15.95
N LEU A 82 11.74 9.76 -15.90
CA LEU A 82 11.03 10.29 -17.07
C LEU A 82 10.62 11.76 -16.87
N GLU A 83 11.30 12.49 -15.98
CA GLU A 83 11.02 13.91 -15.72
C GLU A 83 9.55 14.20 -15.33
N GLY A 84 8.85 13.20 -14.77
CA GLY A 84 7.44 13.28 -14.40
C GLY A 84 6.46 12.97 -15.53
N GLU A 85 6.92 12.46 -16.69
CA GLU A 85 6.04 12.06 -17.78
C GLU A 85 5.01 11.03 -17.30
N SER A 86 3.72 11.32 -17.51
CA SER A 86 2.60 10.49 -17.06
C SER A 86 2.44 10.37 -15.53
N PHE A 87 3.17 11.15 -14.72
CA PHE A 87 3.04 11.11 -13.26
C PHE A 87 1.62 11.37 -12.79
N SER A 88 0.94 12.36 -13.36
CA SER A 88 -0.46 12.70 -13.03
C SER A 88 -1.38 11.50 -13.25
N THR A 89 -1.28 10.85 -14.41
CA THR A 89 -2.03 9.64 -14.75
C THR A 89 -1.76 8.52 -13.75
N TYR A 90 -0.49 8.19 -13.49
CA TYR A 90 -0.14 7.13 -12.53
C TYR A 90 -0.59 7.46 -11.11
N ARG A 91 -0.53 8.73 -10.70
CA ARG A 91 -0.99 9.21 -9.38
C ARG A 91 -2.52 9.08 -9.22
N GLU A 92 -3.29 9.36 -10.27
CA GLU A 92 -4.75 9.19 -10.27
C GLU A 92 -5.13 7.71 -10.21
N GLU A 93 -4.49 6.88 -11.03
CA GLU A 93 -4.69 5.43 -11.03
C GLU A 93 -4.29 4.79 -9.69
N LEU A 94 -3.20 5.26 -9.07
CA LEU A 94 -2.79 4.88 -7.72
C LEU A 94 -3.87 5.24 -6.69
N ARG A 95 -4.40 6.47 -6.74
CA ARG A 95 -5.45 6.92 -5.82
C ARG A 95 -6.72 6.07 -5.95
N SER A 96 -7.13 5.78 -7.19
CA SER A 96 -8.30 4.94 -7.49
C SER A 96 -8.15 3.53 -6.89
N ARG A 97 -7.03 2.86 -7.20
CA ARG A 97 -6.75 1.50 -6.71
C ARG A 97 -6.57 1.43 -5.20
N TYR A 98 -5.88 2.40 -4.63
CA TYR A 98 -5.69 2.47 -3.18
C TYR A 98 -7.02 2.66 -2.45
N LYS A 99 -7.94 3.48 -2.98
CA LYS A 99 -9.30 3.59 -2.44
C LYS A 99 -10.04 2.25 -2.46
N SER A 100 -9.90 1.48 -3.54
CA SER A 100 -10.47 0.12 -3.64
C SER A 100 -9.83 -0.85 -2.65
N LEU A 101 -8.50 -0.79 -2.46
CA LEU A 101 -7.79 -1.59 -1.47
C LEU A 101 -8.26 -1.24 -0.04
N LEU A 102 -8.39 0.05 0.30
CA LEU A 102 -8.90 0.48 1.60
C LEU A 102 -10.30 -0.08 1.86
N ARG A 103 -11.21 0.03 0.89
CA ARG A 103 -12.56 -0.55 1.02
C ARG A 103 -12.49 -2.05 1.27
N TRP A 104 -11.66 -2.76 0.51
CA TRP A 104 -11.51 -4.20 0.70
C TRP A 104 -10.97 -4.54 2.10
N VAL A 105 -9.98 -3.81 2.61
CA VAL A 105 -9.44 -4.04 3.97
C VAL A 105 -10.48 -3.70 5.06
N TYR A 106 -11.16 -2.57 4.97
CA TYR A 106 -12.10 -2.13 6.02
C TYR A 106 -13.42 -2.89 6.02
N PHE A 107 -13.89 -3.36 4.86
CA PHE A 107 -15.17 -4.07 4.74
C PHE A 107 -15.02 -5.59 4.61
N SER A 108 -13.79 -6.12 4.63
CA SER A 108 -13.58 -7.57 4.70
C SER A 108 -13.73 -8.07 6.14
N PRO A 109 -14.65 -9.02 6.43
CA PRO A 109 -14.81 -9.62 7.75
C PRO A 109 -13.52 -10.25 8.30
N LYS A 110 -12.59 -10.62 7.40
CA LYS A 110 -11.30 -11.21 7.75
C LYS A 110 -10.29 -10.18 8.30
N PHE A 111 -10.49 -8.89 8.02
CA PHE A 111 -9.62 -7.78 8.43
C PHE A 111 -10.23 -6.86 9.52
N ALA A 112 -11.52 -7.01 9.82
CA ALA A 112 -12.24 -6.22 10.83
C ALA A 112 -11.62 -6.28 12.26
N THR A 113 -10.78 -7.28 12.56
CA THR A 113 -10.07 -7.38 13.84
C THR A 113 -8.89 -6.41 14.00
N VAL A 114 -8.45 -5.73 12.93
CA VAL A 114 -7.32 -4.78 13.00
C VAL A 114 -7.75 -3.42 13.60
N GLY A 115 -9.05 -3.09 13.59
CA GLY A 115 -9.58 -1.82 14.10
C GLY A 115 -9.96 -1.80 15.59
N SER A 116 -9.95 -2.94 16.29
CA SER A 116 -10.61 -3.04 17.61
C SER A 116 -9.70 -2.79 18.82
N VAL A 117 -8.40 -2.55 18.65
CA VAL A 117 -7.45 -2.46 19.78
C VAL A 117 -7.15 -1.02 20.26
N LYS A 118 -7.69 0.03 19.63
CA LYS A 118 -7.37 1.43 20.02
C LYS A 118 -8.51 2.28 20.58
N ARG A 119 -9.69 1.70 20.88
CA ARG A 119 -10.84 2.44 21.43
C ARG A 119 -11.31 2.01 22.83
N MET A 120 -10.52 1.22 23.55
CA MET A 120 -10.81 0.80 24.95
C MET A 120 -9.72 1.23 25.94
N SER A 121 -9.30 2.50 25.90
CA SER A 121 -8.46 3.04 26.99
C SER A 121 -8.75 4.49 27.40
N HIS A 122 -9.81 5.12 26.87
CA HIS A 122 -10.32 6.40 27.40
C HIS A 122 -11.82 6.28 27.70
N SER A 123 -12.12 5.52 28.74
CA SER A 123 -13.36 5.61 29.51
C SER A 123 -13.12 5.00 30.89
N ILE A 124 -12.31 5.69 31.70
CA ILE A 124 -12.46 5.64 33.14
C ILE A 124 -12.39 7.10 33.59
N SER A 125 -13.56 7.57 34.05
CA SER A 125 -13.74 8.79 34.82
C SER A 125 -13.15 8.61 36.21
#